data_AF-A0A925LCI0-F1
#
_entry.id   AF-A0A925LCI0-F1
#
_cell.length_a   1.000
_cell.length_b   1.000
_cell.length_c   1.000
_cell.angle_alpha   90.00
_cell.angle_beta   90.00
_cell.angle_gamma   90.00
#
_symmetry.space_group_name_H-M   'P 1'
#
loop_
_entity.id
_entity.type
_entity.pdbx_description
1 polymer ?
#
loop_
_entity_poly.entity_id
_entity_poly.type
_entity_poly.pdbx_seq_one_letter_code
_entity_poly.pdbx_strand_id
1 'polypeptide(L)'
;MNQLDQLKQFTTVVADTGNFKQLGAFAPRDATTNPSLILKAVQQPDYAPLLAETVAAHRTRSHEELVDEVLVRFGREILKVVPGRVSTEVDARLSFDTACTVQRARRLMALYEAAGIGRERVLIKIAATWEGIQAARILEREGIHCNLTLLFSFCQAVACGEAGVRLISPFVGRIYDWHKKSAGSAWDESTQSGANDPGVRSVRQIYNHYKHFGIKTEVMGASFRNTGQILA
;
A
#
# COMPACT_ATOMS: atom_id res chain seq x y z
N MET A 1 0.98 17.90 22.82
CA MET A 1 0.76 17.67 21.38
C MET A 1 2.10 17.40 20.75
N ASN A 2 2.34 16.17 20.30
CA ASN A 2 3.61 15.75 19.69
C ASN A 2 3.59 15.95 18.15
N GLN A 3 4.67 15.61 17.45
CA GLN A 3 4.76 15.76 15.99
C GLN A 3 3.69 14.95 15.23
N LEU A 4 3.33 13.76 15.73
CA LEU A 4 2.30 12.92 15.13
C LEU A 4 0.91 13.58 15.24
N ASP A 5 0.60 14.17 16.39
CA ASP A 5 -0.67 14.88 16.61
C ASP A 5 -0.82 16.08 15.67
N GLN A 6 0.27 16.81 15.43
CA GLN A 6 0.29 17.92 14.47
C GLN A 6 0.12 17.42 13.02
N LEU A 7 0.82 16.35 12.63
CA LEU A 7 0.71 15.78 11.29
C LEU A 7 -0.73 15.34 10.96
N LYS A 8 -1.44 14.76 11.94
CA LYS A 8 -2.84 14.33 11.78
C LYS A 8 -3.83 15.47 11.48
N GLN A 9 -3.45 16.73 11.69
CA GLN A 9 -4.28 17.89 11.34
C GLN A 9 -4.28 18.19 9.83
N PHE A 10 -3.23 17.78 9.12
CA PHE A 10 -3.03 18.10 7.70
C PHE A 10 -3.09 16.87 6.80
N THR A 11 -2.71 15.71 7.34
CA THR A 11 -2.54 14.47 6.57
C THR A 11 -3.22 13.31 7.28
N THR A 12 -3.92 12.48 6.51
CA THR A 12 -4.42 11.19 7.01
C THR A 12 -3.24 10.25 7.24
N VAL A 13 -2.98 9.90 8.51
CA VAL A 13 -1.88 9.00 8.86
C VAL A 13 -2.30 7.54 8.70
N VAL A 14 -1.47 6.78 7.98
CA VAL A 14 -1.66 5.38 7.64
C VAL A 14 -0.48 4.58 8.20
N ALA A 15 -0.75 3.43 8.81
CA ALA A 15 0.30 2.56 9.34
C ALA A 15 0.72 1.49 8.32
N ASP A 16 2.02 1.42 8.00
CA ASP A 16 2.58 0.43 7.06
C ASP A 16 3.15 -0.79 7.81
N THR A 17 2.28 -1.68 8.28
CA THR A 17 2.65 -2.86 9.06
C THR A 17 1.59 -3.96 9.05
N GLY A 18 2.03 -5.21 9.11
CA GLY A 18 1.18 -6.36 9.43
C GLY A 18 1.04 -6.64 10.93
N ASN A 19 1.77 -5.91 11.78
CA ASN A 19 1.79 -6.10 13.24
C ASN A 19 0.63 -5.35 13.91
N PHE A 20 -0.60 -5.87 13.74
CA PHE A 20 -1.81 -5.18 14.16
C PHE A 20 -1.98 -5.02 15.68
N LYS A 21 -1.32 -5.85 16.50
CA LYS A 21 -1.30 -5.70 17.97
C LYS A 21 -0.68 -4.37 18.43
N GLN A 22 0.20 -3.77 17.62
CA GLN A 22 0.87 -2.51 17.94
C GLN A 22 0.17 -1.27 17.36
N LEU A 23 -0.83 -1.44 16.48
CA LEU A 23 -1.50 -0.32 15.81
C LEU A 23 -2.27 0.57 16.79
N GLY A 24 -2.83 -0.01 17.85
CA GLY A 24 -3.62 0.72 18.85
C GLY A 24 -2.85 1.87 19.51
N ALA A 25 -1.52 1.75 19.64
CA ALA A 25 -0.67 2.79 20.23
C ALA A 25 -0.59 4.08 19.39
N PHE A 26 -0.86 4.00 18.08
CA PHE A 26 -0.69 5.11 17.15
C PHE A 26 -2.01 5.64 16.59
N ALA A 27 -3.12 4.93 16.80
CA ALA A 27 -4.46 5.25 16.30
C ALA A 27 -4.45 5.76 14.84
N PRO A 28 -3.93 4.97 13.88
CA PRO A 28 -3.93 5.34 12.47
C PRO A 28 -5.34 5.26 11.88
N ARG A 29 -5.60 6.00 10.80
CA ARG A 29 -6.90 5.95 10.10
C ARG A 29 -7.01 4.67 9.28
N ASP A 30 -6.01 4.41 8.46
CA ASP A 30 -5.90 3.25 7.57
C ASP A 30 -4.65 2.44 7.93
N ALA A 31 -4.52 1.23 7.37
CA ALA A 31 -3.29 0.46 7.42
C ALA A 31 -2.99 -0.18 6.06
N THR A 32 -1.70 -0.38 5.78
CA THR A 32 -1.23 -1.03 4.56
C THR A 32 -0.42 -2.26 4.90
N THR A 33 -0.65 -3.34 4.15
CA THR A 33 0.23 -4.49 4.15
C THR A 33 0.88 -4.65 2.76
N ASN A 34 1.84 -5.55 2.68
CA ASN A 34 2.47 -6.04 1.47
C ASN A 34 3.01 -7.45 1.76
N PRO A 35 3.46 -8.23 0.76
CA PRO A 35 3.91 -9.60 0.99
C PRO A 35 5.02 -9.71 2.05
N SER A 36 5.98 -8.78 2.06
CA SER A 36 7.07 -8.78 3.04
C SER A 36 6.59 -8.50 4.47
N LEU A 37 5.63 -7.59 4.65
CA LEU A 37 5.06 -7.27 5.96
C LEU A 37 4.25 -8.42 6.53
N ILE A 38 3.48 -9.13 5.69
CA ILE A 38 2.74 -10.32 6.12
C ILE A 38 3.71 -11.45 6.47
N LEU A 39 4.71 -11.71 5.62
CA LEU A 39 5.74 -12.72 5.90
C LEU A 39 6.44 -12.45 7.24
N LYS A 40 6.82 -11.20 7.50
CA LYS A 40 7.44 -10.83 8.77
C LYS A 40 6.48 -10.99 9.95
N ALA A 41 5.19 -10.72 9.78
CA ALA A 41 4.21 -10.85 10.85
C ALA A 41 3.95 -12.32 11.20
N VAL A 42 3.72 -13.19 10.22
CA VAL A 42 3.44 -14.62 10.46
C VAL A 42 4.59 -15.38 11.13
N GLN A 43 5.81 -14.86 11.04
CA GLN A 43 6.99 -15.42 11.70
C GLN A 43 7.08 -15.07 13.19
N GLN A 44 6.28 -14.12 13.69
CA GLN A 44 6.32 -13.76 15.11
C GLN A 44 5.43 -14.70 15.93
N PRO A 45 5.85 -15.11 17.14
CA PRO A 45 5.08 -16.02 17.99
C PRO A 45 3.64 -15.56 18.23
N ASP A 46 3.47 -14.25 18.35
CA ASP A 46 2.18 -13.59 18.57
C ASP A 46 1.13 -13.81 17.48
N TYR A 47 1.56 -14.15 16.26
CA TYR A 47 0.70 -14.35 15.09
C TYR A 47 0.72 -15.78 14.57
N ALA A 48 1.56 -16.65 15.14
CA ALA A 48 1.63 -18.06 14.76
C ALA A 48 0.27 -18.78 14.82
N PRO A 49 -0.60 -18.55 15.85
CA PRO A 49 -1.93 -19.15 15.87
C PRO A 49 -2.79 -18.73 14.66
N LEU A 50 -2.69 -17.47 14.23
CA LEU A 50 -3.48 -16.93 13.13
C LEU A 50 -3.20 -17.69 11.81
N LEU A 51 -1.93 -17.97 11.55
CA LEU A 51 -1.52 -18.77 10.39
C LEU A 51 -1.97 -20.22 10.54
N ALA A 52 -1.66 -20.86 11.67
CA ALA A 52 -1.96 -22.27 11.90
C ALA A 52 -3.47 -22.57 11.81
N GLU A 53 -4.31 -21.74 12.43
CA GLU A 53 -5.77 -21.85 12.39
C GLU A 53 -6.31 -21.66 10.98
N THR A 54 -5.79 -20.68 10.23
CA THR A 54 -6.22 -20.42 8.84
C THR A 54 -5.87 -21.60 7.94
N VAL A 55 -4.66 -22.14 8.06
CA VAL A 55 -4.24 -23.32 7.30
C VAL A 55 -5.08 -24.55 7.65
N ALA A 56 -5.35 -24.77 8.94
CA ALA A 56 -6.18 -25.88 9.40
C ALA A 56 -7.62 -25.80 8.85
N ALA A 57 -8.21 -24.59 8.86
CA ALA A 57 -9.57 -24.35 8.38
C ALA A 57 -9.73 -24.53 6.86
N HIS A 58 -8.65 -24.36 6.09
CA HIS A 58 -8.68 -24.35 4.63
C HIS A 58 -7.78 -25.42 3.99
N ARG A 59 -7.45 -26.49 4.71
CA ARG A 59 -6.46 -27.52 4.34
C ARG A 59 -6.65 -28.19 2.97
N THR A 60 -7.86 -28.16 2.40
CA THR A 60 -8.18 -28.77 1.10
C THR A 60 -7.94 -27.83 -0.08
N ARG A 61 -7.65 -26.56 0.18
CA ARG A 61 -7.39 -25.56 -0.86
C ARG A 61 -5.98 -25.67 -1.40
N SER A 62 -5.78 -25.15 -2.61
CA SER A 62 -4.45 -25.01 -3.19
C SER A 62 -3.57 -24.07 -2.34
N HIS A 63 -2.25 -24.18 -2.50
CA HIS A 63 -1.32 -23.31 -1.79
C HIS A 63 -1.59 -21.81 -2.04
N GLU A 64 -1.93 -21.44 -3.27
CA GLU A 64 -2.24 -20.05 -3.61
C GLU A 64 -3.51 -19.54 -2.95
N GLU A 65 -4.53 -20.40 -2.84
CA GLU A 65 -5.77 -20.05 -2.13
C GLU A 65 -5.56 -19.96 -0.62
N LEU A 66 -4.68 -20.80 -0.06
CA LEU A 66 -4.29 -20.71 1.35
C LEU A 66 -3.58 -19.38 1.65
N VAL A 67 -2.70 -18.93 0.76
CA VAL A 67 -2.03 -17.63 0.91
C VAL A 67 -3.07 -16.51 0.88
N ASP A 68 -4.02 -16.53 -0.04
CA ASP A 68 -5.09 -15.52 -0.09
C ASP A 68 -5.93 -15.51 1.20
N GLU A 69 -6.29 -16.68 1.75
CA GLU A 69 -7.00 -16.76 3.03
C GLU A 69 -6.20 -16.15 4.17
N VAL A 70 -4.88 -16.37 4.22
CA VAL A 70 -4.00 -15.75 5.21
C VAL A 70 -3.96 -14.23 5.04
N LEU A 71 -3.82 -13.73 3.81
CA LEU A 71 -3.80 -12.29 3.53
C LEU A 71 -5.10 -11.62 4.01
N VAL A 72 -6.25 -12.20 3.67
CA VAL A 72 -7.56 -11.70 4.09
C VAL A 72 -7.75 -11.84 5.61
N ARG A 73 -7.29 -12.94 6.22
CA ARG A 73 -7.33 -13.13 7.68
C ARG A 73 -6.60 -12.01 8.42
N PHE A 74 -5.43 -11.59 7.94
CA PHE A 74 -4.68 -10.47 8.51
C PHE A 74 -5.40 -9.14 8.32
N GLY A 75 -5.92 -8.87 7.12
CA GLY A 75 -6.66 -7.64 6.89
C GLY A 75 -7.94 -7.54 7.73
N ARG A 76 -8.63 -8.65 7.96
CA ARG A 76 -9.77 -8.74 8.89
C ARG A 76 -9.38 -8.33 10.31
N GLU A 77 -8.25 -8.81 10.83
CA GLU A 77 -7.78 -8.41 12.17
C GLU A 77 -7.36 -6.94 12.22
N ILE A 78 -6.71 -6.43 11.18
CA ILE A 78 -6.37 -5.00 11.05
C ILE A 78 -7.63 -4.13 11.09
N LEU A 79 -8.69 -4.52 10.36
CA LEU A 79 -9.94 -3.76 10.27
C LEU A 79 -10.75 -3.71 11.57
N LYS A 80 -10.47 -4.59 12.53
CA LYS A 80 -11.01 -4.48 13.90
C LYS A 80 -10.37 -3.34 14.69
N VAL A 81 -9.16 -2.92 14.32
CA VAL A 81 -8.37 -1.93 15.04
C VAL A 81 -8.43 -0.56 14.36
N VAL A 82 -8.41 -0.53 13.02
CA VAL A 82 -8.42 0.74 12.27
C VAL A 82 -9.84 1.12 11.83
N PRO A 83 -10.24 2.39 11.93
CA PRO A 83 -11.59 2.84 11.55
C PRO A 83 -11.77 2.99 10.04
N GLY A 84 -10.68 3.09 9.28
CA GLY A 84 -10.69 3.25 7.83
C GLY A 84 -10.39 1.94 7.11
N ARG A 85 -9.45 1.99 6.16
CA ARG A 85 -9.22 0.95 5.15
C ARG A 85 -8.01 0.08 5.46
N VAL A 86 -8.00 -1.14 4.91
CA VAL A 86 -6.79 -1.96 4.78
C VAL A 86 -6.41 -2.12 3.31
N SER A 87 -5.13 -1.92 2.97
CA SER A 87 -4.61 -2.33 1.65
C SER A 87 -4.10 -3.76 1.70
N THR A 88 -4.60 -4.64 0.81
CA THR A 88 -4.16 -6.04 0.65
C THR A 88 -3.60 -6.24 -0.75
N GLU A 89 -2.37 -6.73 -0.85
CA GLU A 89 -1.65 -6.82 -2.12
C GLU A 89 -1.93 -8.12 -2.86
N VAL A 90 -2.16 -8.02 -4.18
CA VAL A 90 -2.21 -9.19 -5.06
C VAL A 90 -0.84 -9.84 -5.16
N ASP A 91 -0.81 -11.09 -5.63
CA ASP A 91 0.44 -11.79 -5.89
C ASP A 91 1.28 -11.05 -6.94
N ALA A 92 2.49 -10.63 -6.55
CA ALA A 92 3.40 -9.87 -7.40
C ALA A 92 3.85 -10.64 -8.65
N ARG A 93 3.75 -11.98 -8.67
CA ARG A 93 4.02 -12.80 -9.87
C ARG A 93 3.07 -12.49 -11.02
N LEU A 94 1.92 -11.89 -10.72
CA LEU A 94 0.89 -11.51 -11.70
C LEU A 94 1.07 -10.09 -12.24
N SER A 95 2.10 -9.35 -11.82
CA SER A 95 2.26 -7.91 -12.12
C SER A 95 2.28 -7.58 -13.63
N PHE A 96 2.55 -8.54 -14.49
CA PHE A 96 2.58 -8.37 -15.95
C PHE A 96 1.46 -9.14 -16.66
N ASP A 97 0.42 -9.53 -15.93
CA ASP A 97 -0.78 -10.18 -16.46
C ASP A 97 -2.02 -9.46 -15.95
N THR A 98 -2.66 -8.67 -16.82
CA THR A 98 -3.87 -7.91 -16.50
C THR A 98 -5.02 -8.83 -16.09
N ALA A 99 -5.26 -9.90 -16.84
CA ALA A 99 -6.41 -10.76 -16.62
C ALA A 99 -6.29 -11.53 -15.30
N CYS A 100 -5.12 -12.12 -15.04
CA CYS A 100 -4.85 -12.83 -13.80
C CYS A 100 -4.86 -11.87 -12.59
N THR A 101 -4.33 -10.65 -12.73
CA THR A 101 -4.41 -9.62 -11.68
C THR A 101 -5.86 -9.28 -11.33
N VAL A 102 -6.71 -9.03 -12.34
CA VAL A 102 -8.15 -8.75 -12.12
C VAL A 102 -8.84 -9.94 -11.45
N GLN A 103 -8.58 -11.16 -11.91
CA GLN A 103 -9.18 -12.36 -11.32
C GLN A 103 -8.78 -12.52 -9.85
N ARG A 104 -7.49 -12.35 -9.53
CA ARG A 104 -6.99 -12.43 -8.14
C ARG A 104 -7.59 -11.33 -7.26
N ALA A 105 -7.65 -10.10 -7.76
CA ALA A 105 -8.25 -8.98 -7.04
C ALA A 105 -9.72 -9.24 -6.69
N ARG A 106 -10.53 -9.72 -7.64
CA ARG A 106 -11.92 -10.11 -7.41
C ARG A 106 -12.04 -11.23 -6.38
N ARG A 107 -11.16 -12.24 -6.43
CA ARG A 107 -11.14 -13.33 -5.45
C ARG A 107 -10.87 -12.82 -4.03
N LEU A 108 -9.85 -11.98 -3.86
CA LEU A 108 -9.54 -11.36 -2.56
C LEU A 108 -10.72 -10.54 -2.04
N MET A 109 -11.34 -9.72 -2.90
CA MET A 109 -12.51 -8.94 -2.49
C MET A 109 -13.70 -9.83 -2.10
N ALA A 110 -13.97 -10.90 -2.86
CA ALA A 110 -15.04 -11.85 -2.54
C ALA A 110 -14.82 -12.53 -1.17
N LEU A 111 -13.58 -12.82 -0.79
CA LEU A 111 -13.25 -13.36 0.54
C LEU A 111 -13.53 -12.34 1.66
N TYR A 112 -13.27 -11.05 1.42
CA TYR A 112 -13.66 -9.99 2.37
C TYR A 112 -15.18 -9.87 2.50
N GLU A 113 -15.90 -9.85 1.37
CA GLU A 113 -17.36 -9.77 1.35
C GLU A 113 -18.01 -10.97 2.06
N ALA A 114 -17.52 -12.18 1.82
CA ALA A 114 -17.96 -13.39 2.50
C ALA A 114 -17.71 -13.34 4.02
N ALA A 115 -16.72 -12.57 4.46
CA ALA A 115 -16.45 -12.29 5.87
C ALA A 115 -17.25 -11.10 6.43
N GLY A 116 -18.20 -10.55 5.68
CA GLY A 116 -19.06 -9.44 6.09
C GLY A 116 -18.38 -8.07 6.02
N ILE A 117 -17.28 -7.93 5.27
CA ILE A 117 -16.55 -6.67 5.12
C ILE A 117 -16.92 -6.02 3.78
N GLY A 118 -17.44 -4.79 3.85
CA GLY A 118 -17.77 -4.00 2.67
C GLY A 118 -16.54 -3.54 1.88
N ARG A 119 -16.70 -3.39 0.56
CA ARG A 119 -15.62 -3.00 -0.37
C ARG A 119 -14.96 -1.67 0.02
N GLU A 120 -15.71 -0.76 0.61
CA GLU A 120 -15.24 0.56 1.04
C GLU A 120 -14.17 0.49 2.14
N ARG A 121 -14.05 -0.64 2.84
CA ARG A 121 -13.03 -0.90 3.87
C ARG A 121 -11.73 -1.50 3.31
N VAL A 122 -11.67 -1.83 2.01
CA VAL A 122 -10.55 -2.57 1.41
C VAL A 122 -10.02 -1.84 0.18
N LEU A 123 -8.69 -1.76 0.06
CA LEU A 123 -8.01 -1.39 -1.18
C LEU A 123 -7.23 -2.60 -1.70
N ILE A 124 -7.45 -2.99 -2.95
CA ILE A 124 -6.61 -3.98 -3.60
C ILE A 124 -5.32 -3.31 -4.06
N LYS A 125 -4.21 -3.77 -3.53
CA LYS A 125 -2.90 -3.19 -3.80
C LYS A 125 -2.23 -3.92 -4.96
N ILE A 126 -1.76 -3.17 -5.96
CA ILE A 126 -1.25 -3.69 -7.25
C ILE A 126 0.01 -2.90 -7.62
N ALA A 127 1.04 -3.58 -8.14
CA ALA A 127 2.22 -2.90 -8.67
C ALA A 127 1.85 -2.00 -9.86
N ALA A 128 2.39 -0.77 -9.91
CA ALA A 128 2.12 0.21 -10.96
C ALA A 128 2.88 -0.08 -12.27
N THR A 129 2.85 -1.33 -12.73
CA THR A 129 3.17 -1.70 -14.12
C THR A 129 2.07 -1.23 -15.06
N TRP A 130 2.29 -1.27 -16.37
CA TRP A 130 1.23 -0.96 -17.33
C TRP A 130 0.04 -1.91 -17.15
N GLU A 131 0.29 -3.21 -17.10
CA GLU A 131 -0.74 -4.25 -16.93
C GLU A 131 -1.48 -4.11 -15.60
N GLY A 132 -0.78 -3.73 -14.52
CA GLY A 132 -1.37 -3.47 -13.22
C GLY A 132 -2.30 -2.24 -13.22
N ILE A 133 -1.91 -1.16 -13.92
CA ILE A 133 -2.76 0.03 -14.10
C ILE A 133 -3.99 -0.30 -14.95
N GLN A 134 -3.83 -1.10 -16.00
CA GLN A 134 -4.97 -1.56 -16.82
C GLN A 134 -5.92 -2.44 -16.01
N ALA A 135 -5.40 -3.32 -15.15
CA ALA A 135 -6.21 -4.11 -14.23
C ALA A 135 -6.97 -3.23 -13.24
N ALA A 136 -6.30 -2.25 -12.64
CA ALA A 136 -6.95 -1.30 -11.73
C ALA A 136 -8.06 -0.49 -12.41
N ARG A 137 -7.89 -0.08 -13.68
CA ARG A 137 -8.94 0.61 -14.44
C ARG A 137 -10.22 -0.23 -14.56
N ILE A 138 -10.09 -1.54 -14.76
CA ILE A 138 -11.23 -2.47 -14.81
C ILE A 138 -11.88 -2.57 -13.42
N LEU A 139 -11.07 -2.80 -12.40
CA LEU A 139 -11.52 -3.00 -11.02
C LEU A 139 -12.24 -1.76 -10.44
N GLU A 140 -11.74 -0.55 -10.71
CA GLU A 140 -12.38 0.69 -10.25
C GLU A 140 -13.77 0.89 -10.86
N ARG A 141 -13.96 0.51 -12.14
CA ARG A 141 -15.27 0.54 -12.81
C ARG A 141 -16.26 -0.47 -12.20
N GLU A 142 -15.76 -1.50 -11.53
CA GLU A 142 -16.54 -2.49 -10.79
C GLU A 142 -16.73 -2.12 -9.31
N GLY A 143 -16.25 -0.95 -8.88
CA GLY A 143 -16.30 -0.52 -7.49
C GLY A 143 -15.32 -1.28 -6.57
N ILE A 144 -14.28 -1.90 -7.13
CA ILE A 144 -13.17 -2.49 -6.37
C ILE A 144 -12.03 -1.47 -6.37
N HIS A 145 -11.92 -0.73 -5.28
CA HIS A 145 -10.94 0.34 -5.16
C HIS A 145 -9.52 -0.20 -5.03
N CYS A 146 -8.58 0.46 -5.71
CA CYS A 146 -7.20 0.03 -5.84
C CYS A 146 -6.20 1.00 -5.18
N ASN A 147 -5.11 0.44 -4.68
CA ASN A 147 -3.90 1.13 -4.25
C ASN A 147 -2.74 0.76 -5.20
N LEU A 148 -2.32 1.68 -6.06
CA LEU A 148 -1.22 1.43 -6.99
C LEU A 148 0.11 1.73 -6.31
N THR A 149 0.90 0.68 -6.05
CA THR A 149 2.16 0.71 -5.30
C THR A 149 3.36 0.56 -6.22
N LEU A 150 4.59 0.61 -5.68
CA LEU A 150 5.83 0.54 -6.45
C LEU A 150 5.85 1.61 -7.57
N LEU A 151 5.36 2.80 -7.22
CA LEU A 151 5.31 3.95 -8.10
C LEU A 151 6.57 4.82 -7.87
N PHE A 152 7.35 4.99 -8.93
CA PHE A 152 8.65 5.65 -8.90
C PHE A 152 8.78 6.78 -9.91
N SER A 153 7.99 6.76 -10.99
CA SER A 153 8.08 7.75 -12.07
C SER A 153 6.81 8.58 -12.21
N PHE A 154 6.97 9.78 -12.77
CA PHE A 154 5.86 10.68 -13.02
C PHE A 154 4.85 10.09 -14.01
N CYS A 155 5.30 9.37 -15.04
CA CYS A 155 4.38 8.76 -16.03
C CYS A 155 3.48 7.68 -15.42
N GLN A 156 3.96 6.92 -14.43
CA GLN A 156 3.12 5.98 -13.68
C GLN A 156 1.99 6.72 -12.95
N ALA A 157 2.30 7.86 -12.32
CA ALA A 157 1.28 8.68 -11.66
C ALA A 157 0.24 9.21 -12.65
N VAL A 158 0.67 9.83 -13.75
CA VAL A 158 -0.26 10.33 -14.78
C VAL A 158 -1.19 9.20 -15.26
N ALA A 159 -0.64 8.04 -15.61
CA ALA A 159 -1.44 6.89 -16.08
C ALA A 159 -2.41 6.36 -15.00
N CYS A 160 -2.00 6.35 -13.73
CA CYS A 160 -2.88 5.99 -12.61
C CYS A 160 -4.04 7.00 -12.46
N GLY A 161 -3.77 8.29 -12.54
CA GLY A 161 -4.78 9.34 -12.49
C GLY A 161 -5.79 9.22 -13.63
N GLU A 162 -5.33 9.00 -14.86
CA GLU A 162 -6.18 8.76 -16.04
C GLU A 162 -6.99 7.46 -15.94
N ALA A 163 -6.45 6.44 -15.28
CA ALA A 163 -7.17 5.20 -15.00
C ALA A 163 -8.25 5.34 -13.91
N GLY A 164 -8.30 6.49 -13.20
CA GLY A 164 -9.28 6.75 -12.16
C GLY A 164 -9.04 5.93 -10.89
N VAL A 165 -7.79 5.54 -10.62
CA VAL A 165 -7.47 4.72 -9.43
C VAL A 165 -7.75 5.50 -8.15
N ARG A 166 -8.18 4.80 -7.11
CA ARG A 166 -8.55 5.41 -5.83
C ARG A 166 -7.35 6.04 -5.14
N LEU A 167 -6.24 5.33 -5.07
CA LEU A 167 -5.04 5.75 -4.34
C LEU A 167 -3.76 5.30 -5.05
N ILE A 168 -2.71 6.12 -4.96
CA ILE A 168 -1.34 5.73 -5.30
C ILE A 168 -0.40 5.81 -4.09
N SER A 169 0.57 4.89 -4.04
CA SER A 169 1.62 4.82 -3.02
C SER A 169 3.02 5.04 -3.62
N PRO A 170 3.42 6.29 -3.95
CA PRO A 170 4.78 6.58 -4.40
C PRO A 170 5.82 6.35 -3.31
N PHE A 171 6.93 5.69 -3.66
CA PHE A 171 7.95 5.26 -2.69
C PHE A 171 9.08 6.28 -2.57
N VAL A 172 9.06 7.06 -1.50
CA VAL A 172 10.02 8.15 -1.24
C VAL A 172 11.42 7.59 -0.96
N GLY A 173 11.56 6.78 0.08
CA GLY A 173 12.87 6.33 0.55
C GLY A 173 13.58 5.39 -0.42
N ARG A 174 12.86 4.70 -1.31
CA ARG A 174 13.48 3.85 -2.34
C ARG A 174 14.07 4.68 -3.48
N ILE A 175 13.47 5.81 -3.82
CA ILE A 175 14.05 6.78 -4.77
C ILE A 175 15.33 7.37 -4.15
N TYR A 176 15.27 7.77 -2.87
CA TYR A 176 16.46 8.19 -2.11
C TYR A 176 17.58 7.13 -2.15
N ASP A 177 17.28 5.86 -1.86
CA ASP A 177 18.28 4.78 -1.85
C ASP A 177 18.97 4.66 -3.21
N TRP A 178 18.20 4.74 -4.29
CA TRP A 178 18.73 4.63 -5.65
C TRP A 178 19.67 5.80 -5.97
N HIS A 179 19.27 7.03 -5.68
CA HIS A 179 20.10 8.21 -5.90
C HIS A 179 21.39 8.19 -5.07
N LYS A 180 21.29 7.81 -3.78
CA LYS A 180 22.44 7.67 -2.89
C LYS A 180 23.44 6.63 -3.39
N LYS A 181 22.95 5.46 -3.81
CA LYS A 181 23.79 4.41 -4.39
C LYS A 181 24.44 4.88 -5.70
N SER A 182 23.68 5.50 -6.59
CA SER A 182 24.17 5.96 -7.90
C SER A 182 25.20 7.08 -7.80
N ALA A 183 25.05 8.00 -6.83
CA ALA A 183 26.03 9.06 -6.60
C ALA A 183 27.31 8.56 -5.92
N GLY A 184 27.25 7.48 -5.14
CA GLY A 184 28.41 6.91 -4.46
C GLY A 184 29.08 7.92 -3.52
N SER A 185 30.38 8.15 -3.69
CA SER A 185 31.14 9.12 -2.89
C SER A 185 30.76 10.58 -3.15
N ALA A 186 30.06 10.88 -4.25
CA ALA A 186 29.55 12.22 -4.54
C ALA A 186 28.21 12.53 -3.83
N TRP A 187 27.67 11.58 -3.06
CA TRP A 187 26.45 11.81 -2.30
C TRP A 187 26.69 12.77 -1.12
N ASP A 188 25.89 13.83 -1.05
CA ASP A 188 25.89 14.80 0.04
C ASP A 188 24.51 14.86 0.71
N GLU A 189 24.44 14.35 1.94
CA GLU A 189 23.22 14.31 2.73
C GLU A 189 22.67 15.71 3.05
N SER A 190 23.54 16.71 3.15
CA SER A 190 23.14 18.08 3.51
C SER A 190 22.35 18.77 2.38
N THR A 191 22.67 18.45 1.13
CA THR A 191 22.01 19.02 -0.05
C THR A 191 20.89 18.15 -0.61
N GLN A 192 20.82 16.88 -0.24
CA GLN A 192 19.84 15.88 -0.73
C GLN A 192 18.80 15.47 0.34
N SER A 193 18.47 16.35 1.29
CA SER A 193 17.52 16.08 2.37
C SER A 193 16.35 17.07 2.42
N GLY A 194 15.32 16.74 3.22
CA GLY A 194 14.12 17.55 3.37
C GLY A 194 13.43 17.80 2.02
N ALA A 195 13.19 19.07 1.69
CA ALA A 195 12.58 19.49 0.43
C ALA A 195 13.39 19.08 -0.82
N ASN A 196 14.70 18.88 -0.69
CA ASN A 196 15.60 18.55 -1.78
C ASN A 196 15.78 17.04 -1.98
N ASP A 197 15.30 16.22 -1.05
CA ASP A 197 15.32 14.77 -1.19
C ASP A 197 14.64 14.35 -2.51
N PRO A 198 15.28 13.48 -3.32
CA PRO A 198 14.78 13.15 -4.65
C PRO A 198 13.42 12.43 -4.60
N GLY A 199 13.16 11.63 -3.57
CA GLY A 199 11.86 11.00 -3.35
C GLY A 199 10.79 12.02 -2.94
N VAL A 200 11.12 12.96 -2.05
CA VAL A 200 10.21 14.06 -1.65
C VAL A 200 9.86 14.93 -2.86
N ARG A 201 10.86 15.30 -3.68
CA ARG A 201 10.65 16.07 -4.92
C ARG A 201 9.71 15.35 -5.89
N SER A 202 9.90 14.03 -6.07
CA SER A 202 9.02 13.20 -6.90
C SER A 202 7.57 13.25 -6.42
N VAL A 203 7.32 13.02 -5.12
CA VAL A 203 5.96 13.04 -4.56
C VAL A 203 5.34 14.44 -4.62
N ARG A 204 6.09 15.50 -4.35
CA ARG A 204 5.61 16.89 -4.46
C ARG A 204 5.20 17.22 -5.90
N GLN A 205 5.98 16.80 -6.89
CA GLN A 205 5.63 16.98 -8.30
C GLN A 205 4.31 16.27 -8.65
N ILE A 206 4.15 15.02 -8.22
CA ILE A 206 2.92 14.24 -8.44
C ILE A 206 1.72 14.91 -7.77
N TYR A 207 1.86 15.28 -6.49
CA TYR A 207 0.82 15.94 -5.72
C TYR A 207 0.37 17.24 -6.40
N ASN A 208 1.31 18.10 -6.76
CA ASN A 208 1.00 19.38 -7.41
C ASN A 208 0.30 19.17 -8.76
N HIS A 209 0.74 18.19 -9.56
CA HIS A 209 0.09 17.83 -10.80
C HIS A 209 -1.36 17.40 -10.57
N TYR A 210 -1.60 16.48 -9.63
CA TYR A 210 -2.95 16.02 -9.32
C TYR A 210 -3.86 17.14 -8.84
N LYS A 211 -3.37 18.03 -7.97
CA LYS A 211 -4.16 19.17 -7.49
C LYS A 211 -4.45 20.18 -8.60
N HIS A 212 -3.46 20.49 -9.43
CA HIS A 212 -3.61 21.43 -10.53
C HIS A 212 -4.68 20.98 -11.54
N PHE A 213 -4.68 19.69 -11.90
CA PHE A 213 -5.63 19.13 -12.87
C PHE A 213 -6.91 18.56 -12.25
N GLY A 214 -7.11 18.70 -10.94
CA GLY A 214 -8.31 18.21 -10.25
C GLY A 214 -8.46 16.69 -10.21
N ILE A 215 -7.36 15.95 -10.39
CA ILE A 215 -7.32 14.48 -10.34
C ILE A 215 -7.68 14.02 -8.91
N LYS A 216 -8.68 13.14 -8.80
CA LYS A 216 -9.25 12.73 -7.52
C LYS A 216 -8.46 11.64 -6.79
N THR A 217 -7.57 10.94 -7.49
CA THR A 217 -6.71 9.91 -6.90
C THR A 217 -5.95 10.43 -5.69
N GLU A 218 -6.03 9.69 -4.60
CA GLU A 218 -5.35 9.99 -3.34
C GLU A 218 -3.83 9.77 -3.50
N VAL A 219 -3.01 10.69 -2.98
CA VAL A 219 -1.54 10.56 -2.98
C VAL A 219 -1.08 10.23 -1.57
N MET A 220 -0.59 9.01 -1.36
CA MET A 220 -0.10 8.54 -0.07
C MET A 220 1.40 8.20 -0.16
N GLY A 221 2.26 9.14 0.25
CA GLY A 221 3.70 8.89 0.31
C GLY A 221 4.02 7.66 1.17
N ALA A 222 4.92 6.80 0.71
CA ALA A 222 5.24 5.53 1.35
C ALA A 222 6.75 5.23 1.35
N SER A 223 7.14 4.21 2.13
CA SER A 223 8.52 3.71 2.21
C SER A 223 9.57 4.75 2.63
N PHE A 224 9.33 5.52 3.68
CA PHE A 224 10.27 6.51 4.21
C PHE A 224 11.52 5.88 4.84
N ARG A 225 12.62 6.64 4.91
CA ARG A 225 13.88 6.29 5.62
C ARG A 225 14.05 7.06 6.92
N ASN A 226 13.55 8.29 6.97
CA ASN A 226 13.64 9.15 8.14
C ASN A 226 12.42 10.07 8.25
N THR A 227 12.24 10.70 9.41
CA THR A 227 11.11 11.59 9.69
C THR A 227 11.19 12.90 8.89
N GLY A 228 12.39 13.35 8.49
CA GLY A 228 12.56 14.54 7.66
C GLY A 228 11.86 14.42 6.30
N GLN A 229 11.82 13.23 5.71
CA GLN A 229 11.07 12.95 4.48
C GLN A 229 9.55 12.97 4.67
N ILE A 230 9.05 12.71 5.89
CA ILE A 230 7.61 12.72 6.20
C ILE A 230 7.14 14.16 6.45
N LEU A 231 8.01 14.98 7.06
CA LEU A 231 7.70 16.36 7.41
C LEU A 231 7.82 17.34 6.23
N ALA A 232 8.58 16.99 5.20
CA ALA A 232 8.80 17.80 4.00
C ALA A 232 7.69 17.59 2.95
#